data_AF-A0A388K3P2-F1
#
_entry.id   AF-A0A388K3P2-F1
#
_cell.length_a   1.000
_cell.length_b   1.000
_cell.length_c   1.000
_cell.angle_alpha   90.00
_cell.angle_beta   90.00
_cell.angle_gamma   90.00
#
_symmetry.space_group_name_H-M   'P 1'
#
loop_
_entity.id
_entity.type
_entity.pdbx_description
1 polymer ?
#
loop_
_entity_poly.entity_id
_entity_poly.type
_entity_poly.pdbx_seq_one_letter_code
_entity_poly.pdbx_strand_id
1 'polypeptide(L)'
;MKMILGTYNKSVVESSFLLPPLVVMQQSYYFLSTVKTIAVTTTARGITAKQLLIATVSDQILSLDKRYFDPRRPLIPTAADREEGLMPYTDTLPIPPQSHLTHGYQVMGIREIVTLPTRLESTCLVFAHGIDLFFMRTAPSKMYDTLSEDFSYALLVITIVVLLIAILVTGLLSRSQELNNKWR
;
A
#
# COMPACT_ATOMS: atom_id res chain seq x y z
N MET A 1 13.46 37.25 -36.41
CA MET A 1 13.49 35.88 -35.88
C MET A 1 14.59 35.81 -34.83
N LYS A 2 14.25 35.88 -33.54
CA LYS A 2 15.21 36.08 -32.43
C LYS A 2 15.58 34.71 -31.88
N MET A 3 16.72 34.17 -32.29
CA MET A 3 17.27 32.96 -31.68
C MET A 3 17.79 33.32 -30.29
N ILE A 4 17.12 32.81 -29.26
CA ILE A 4 17.59 32.85 -27.88
C ILE A 4 18.61 31.71 -27.76
N LEU A 5 19.91 32.02 -27.91
CA LEU A 5 20.96 31.09 -27.52
C LEU A 5 20.97 31.02 -25.99
N GLY A 6 20.39 29.95 -25.45
CA GLY A 6 20.54 29.64 -24.03
C GLY A 6 21.96 29.20 -23.72
N THR A 7 22.50 29.69 -22.63
CA THR A 7 23.76 29.22 -22.04
C THR A 7 23.51 27.89 -21.35
N TYR A 8 23.58 26.79 -22.09
CA TYR A 8 23.47 25.44 -21.53
C TYR A 8 24.87 24.91 -21.22
N ASN A 9 25.30 25.01 -19.97
CA ASN A 9 26.53 24.36 -19.51
C ASN A 9 26.20 22.92 -19.07
N LYS A 10 25.95 22.02 -20.04
CA LYS A 10 25.85 20.58 -19.77
C LYS A 10 27.20 19.93 -20.12
N SER A 11 27.84 19.35 -19.10
CA SER A 11 29.08 18.57 -19.26
C SER A 11 28.87 17.18 -19.88
N VAL A 12 27.61 16.81 -20.15
CA VAL A 12 27.21 15.51 -20.69
C VAL A 12 26.54 15.71 -22.04
N VAL A 13 26.99 14.95 -23.03
CA VAL A 13 26.40 14.93 -24.38
C VAL A 13 25.03 14.27 -24.30
N GLU A 14 23.96 15.05 -24.51
CA GLU A 14 22.61 14.52 -24.66
C GLU A 14 22.27 14.40 -26.14
N SER A 15 21.82 13.21 -26.54
CA SER A 15 21.33 12.93 -27.89
C SER A 15 19.98 12.25 -27.77
N SER A 16 19.07 12.53 -28.70
CA SER A 16 17.74 11.89 -28.74
C SER A 16 17.81 10.37 -28.97
N PHE A 17 18.95 9.86 -29.44
CA PHE A 17 19.20 8.42 -29.63
C PHE A 17 19.87 7.76 -28.42
N LEU A 18 20.30 8.53 -27.42
CA LEU A 18 20.89 8.00 -26.21
C LEU A 18 19.80 7.80 -25.16
N LEU A 19 19.94 6.73 -24.38
CA LEU A 19 19.14 6.54 -23.18
C LEU A 19 19.37 7.75 -22.25
N PRO A 20 18.31 8.30 -21.63
CA PRO A 20 18.48 9.38 -20.67
C PRO A 20 19.39 8.91 -19.53
N PRO A 21 20.26 9.80 -19.00
CA PRO A 21 21.19 9.42 -17.95
C PRO A 21 20.44 8.99 -16.69
N LEU A 22 20.89 7.90 -16.07
CA LEU A 22 20.34 7.42 -14.81
C LEU A 22 20.68 8.42 -13.69
N VAL A 23 19.64 8.99 -13.08
CA VAL A 23 19.79 9.81 -11.88
C VAL A 23 19.63 8.92 -10.65
N VAL A 24 20.69 8.78 -9.87
CA VAL A 24 20.68 8.00 -8.62
C VAL A 24 20.46 8.95 -7.45
N MET A 25 19.39 8.73 -6.69
CA MET A 25 19.12 9.44 -5.43
C MET A 25 19.39 8.50 -4.26
N GLN A 26 19.97 9.02 -3.19
CA GLN A 26 20.31 8.26 -2.00
C GLN A 26 19.88 9.02 -0.74
N GLN A 27 19.39 8.29 0.25
CA GLN A 27 19.12 8.78 1.58
C GLN A 27 19.46 7.69 2.60
N SER A 28 19.91 8.11 3.77
CA SER A 28 20.32 7.21 4.86
C SER A 28 19.42 7.44 6.06
N TYR A 29 19.15 6.39 6.83
CA TYR A 29 18.32 6.44 8.04
C TYR A 29 18.97 5.65 9.17
N TYR A 30 18.72 6.06 10.40
CA TYR A 30 19.06 5.34 11.61
C TYR A 30 17.95 4.34 11.96
N PHE A 31 18.36 3.10 12.19
CA PHE A 31 17.47 2.04 12.67
C PHE A 31 17.91 1.62 14.09
N LEU A 32 16.98 1.62 15.03
CA LEU A 32 17.27 1.49 16.47
C LEU A 32 17.53 0.06 16.94
N SER A 33 17.34 -0.93 16.07
CA SER A 33 17.54 -2.35 16.38
C SER A 33 18.57 -2.96 15.43
N THR A 34 19.26 -4.01 15.86
CA THR A 34 20.14 -4.75 14.97
C THR A 34 19.31 -5.64 14.05
N VAL A 35 19.68 -5.63 12.77
CA VAL A 35 19.02 -6.40 11.72
C VAL A 35 19.74 -7.74 11.53
N LYS A 36 18.99 -8.84 11.58
CA LYS A 36 19.48 -10.19 11.25
C LYS A 36 19.41 -10.46 9.76
N THR A 37 18.23 -10.24 9.17
CA THR A 37 17.97 -10.45 7.74
C THR A 37 16.88 -9.52 7.25
N ILE A 38 16.84 -9.28 5.94
CA ILE A 38 15.88 -8.40 5.27
C ILE A 38 15.30 -9.12 4.06
N ALA A 39 14.00 -8.97 3.84
CA ALA A 39 13.33 -9.40 2.62
C ALA A 39 12.30 -8.36 2.17
N VAL A 40 11.79 -8.49 0.95
CA VAL A 40 10.77 -7.59 0.41
C VAL A 40 9.54 -8.42 0.05
N THR A 41 8.34 -7.90 0.31
CA THR A 41 7.10 -8.56 -0.10
C THR A 41 6.97 -8.62 -1.62
N THR A 42 6.59 -9.78 -2.15
CA THR A 42 6.40 -10.02 -3.58
C THR A 42 4.95 -10.40 -3.88
N THR A 43 4.36 -9.78 -4.89
CA THR A 43 3.00 -10.06 -5.38
C THR A 43 3.05 -10.39 -6.87
N ALA A 44 1.98 -11.00 -7.40
CA ALA A 44 1.99 -11.56 -8.75
C ALA A 44 2.23 -10.52 -9.85
N ARG A 45 1.68 -9.30 -9.68
CA ARG A 45 1.80 -8.19 -10.65
C ARG A 45 2.63 -7.02 -10.12
N GLY A 46 2.99 -7.03 -8.84
CA GLY A 46 3.73 -5.94 -8.21
C GLY A 46 2.95 -4.61 -8.12
N ILE A 47 1.61 -4.68 -8.11
CA ILE A 47 0.74 -3.51 -8.02
C ILE A 47 0.63 -3.03 -6.56
N THR A 48 0.47 -3.98 -5.63
CA THR A 48 0.41 -3.71 -4.19
C THR A 48 1.68 -3.01 -3.70
N ALA A 49 1.53 -2.09 -2.74
CA ALA A 49 2.68 -1.41 -2.16
C ALA A 49 3.65 -2.42 -1.52
N LYS A 50 4.95 -2.25 -1.76
CA LYS A 50 5.95 -3.16 -1.20
C LYS A 50 6.24 -2.79 0.25
N GLN A 51 6.37 -3.81 1.08
CA GLN A 51 6.87 -3.69 2.43
C GLN A 51 8.24 -4.35 2.54
N LEU A 52 9.12 -3.73 3.33
CA LEU A 52 10.40 -4.26 3.74
C LEU A 52 10.19 -5.06 5.03
N LEU A 53 10.50 -6.35 4.98
CA LEU A 53 10.46 -7.26 6.11
C LEU A 53 11.84 -7.30 6.74
N ILE A 54 11.93 -6.97 8.02
CA ILE A 54 13.18 -6.88 8.77
C ILE A 54 13.08 -7.85 9.95
N ALA A 55 13.94 -8.86 9.98
CA ALA A 55 14.12 -9.67 11.18
C ALA A 55 15.03 -8.92 12.14
N THR A 56 14.53 -8.61 13.33
CA THR A 56 15.33 -7.95 14.36
C THR A 56 16.04 -8.97 15.25
N VAL A 57 17.04 -8.51 16.01
CA VAL A 57 17.71 -9.37 17.01
C VAL A 57 16.77 -9.95 18.06
N SER A 58 15.64 -9.30 18.33
CA SER A 58 14.59 -9.76 19.25
C SER A 58 13.75 -10.93 18.71
N ASP A 59 14.15 -11.53 17.58
CA ASP A 59 13.48 -12.70 16.98
C ASP A 59 12.02 -12.42 16.58
N GLN A 60 11.79 -11.19 16.12
CA GLN A 60 10.52 -10.73 15.57
C GLN A 60 10.71 -10.20 14.15
N ILE A 61 9.64 -10.29 13.36
CA ILE A 61 9.63 -9.78 11.99
C ILE A 61 8.86 -8.46 11.98
N LEU A 62 9.56 -7.39 11.65
CA LEU A 62 9.00 -6.06 11.47
C LEU A 62 8.66 -5.84 9.99
N SER A 63 7.48 -5.30 9.69
CA SER A 63 7.11 -4.89 8.33
C SER A 63 7.04 -3.37 8.22
N LEU A 64 7.87 -2.76 7.38
CA LEU A 64 7.84 -1.32 7.12
C LEU A 64 7.46 -1.03 5.68
N ASP A 65 6.58 -0.05 5.46
CA ASP A 65 6.23 0.40 4.11
C ASP A 65 7.45 0.99 3.40
N LYS A 66 7.61 0.69 2.10
CA LYS A 66 8.61 1.31 1.22
C LYS A 66 8.57 2.84 1.29
N ARG A 67 7.43 3.47 1.57
CA ARG A 67 7.29 4.93 1.73
C ARG A 67 8.25 5.53 2.77
N TYR A 68 8.65 4.76 3.78
CA TYR A 68 9.66 5.21 4.75
C TYR A 68 11.07 5.30 4.16
N PHE A 69 11.34 4.60 3.05
CA PHE A 69 12.65 4.49 2.41
C PHE A 69 12.73 5.23 1.07
N ASP A 70 11.88 6.22 0.86
CA ASP A 70 11.91 7.04 -0.35
C ASP A 70 12.99 8.13 -0.24
N PRO A 71 14.01 8.16 -1.13
CA PRO A 71 15.07 9.16 -1.10
C PRO A 71 14.59 10.59 -1.43
N ARG A 72 13.35 10.75 -1.91
CA ARG A 72 12.77 12.05 -2.27
C ARG A 72 12.15 12.78 -1.07
N ARG A 73 12.15 12.17 0.13
CA ARG A 73 11.57 12.75 1.34
C ARG A 73 12.31 14.05 1.72
N PRO A 74 11.65 15.22 1.70
CA PRO A 74 12.28 16.50 2.01
C PRO A 74 12.38 16.72 3.52
N LEU A 75 13.39 17.47 3.99
CA LEU A 75 13.43 17.93 5.39
C LEU A 75 12.27 18.89 5.70
N ILE A 76 12.00 19.82 4.78
CA ILE A 76 10.94 20.82 4.90
C ILE A 76 10.01 20.65 3.70
N PRO A 77 8.75 20.20 3.88
CA PRO A 77 7.87 19.84 2.78
C PRO A 77 7.33 21.08 2.05
N THR A 78 7.52 21.11 0.73
CA THR A 78 6.92 22.12 -0.17
C THR A 78 5.46 21.78 -0.49
N ALA A 79 4.73 22.68 -1.17
CA ALA A 79 3.34 22.41 -1.59
C ALA A 79 3.27 21.22 -2.57
N ALA A 80 4.18 21.15 -3.54
CA ALA A 80 4.27 20.05 -4.50
C ALA A 80 4.54 18.70 -3.79
N ASP A 81 5.44 18.68 -2.80
CA ASP A 81 5.75 17.45 -2.05
C ASP A 81 4.53 16.92 -1.26
N ARG A 82 3.70 17.84 -0.75
CA ARG A 82 2.47 17.49 -0.03
C ARG A 82 1.38 16.97 -0.97
N GLU A 83 1.28 17.51 -2.18
CA GLU A 83 0.36 17.02 -3.20
C GLU A 83 0.71 15.57 -3.63
N GLU A 84 2.00 15.24 -3.69
CA GLU A 84 2.46 13.87 -3.94
C GLU A 84 2.30 12.94 -2.70
N GLY A 85 2.09 13.52 -1.52
CA GLY A 85 1.95 12.77 -0.27
C GLY A 85 3.29 12.26 0.30
N LEU A 86 4.40 12.95 0.01
CA LEU A 86 5.71 12.60 0.53
C LEU A 86 5.78 12.84 2.04
N MET A 87 6.27 11.84 2.76
CA MET A 87 6.51 11.95 4.20
C MET A 87 7.75 12.82 4.44
N PRO A 88 7.71 13.82 5.34
CA PRO A 88 8.89 14.59 5.71
C PRO A 88 10.02 13.67 6.19
N TYR A 89 11.27 13.99 5.86
CA TYR A 89 12.42 13.21 6.29
C TYR A 89 12.56 13.24 7.81
N THR A 90 12.72 12.04 8.39
CA THR A 90 13.11 11.82 9.77
C THR A 90 14.38 10.99 9.76
N ASP A 91 15.33 11.35 10.60
CA ASP A 91 16.62 10.66 10.72
C ASP A 91 16.46 9.22 11.21
N THR A 92 15.45 8.98 12.05
CA THR A 92 15.15 7.68 12.65
C THR A 92 13.93 7.03 12.01
N LEU A 93 14.00 5.72 11.82
CA LEU A 93 12.86 4.91 11.34
C LEU A 93 11.95 4.54 12.52
N PRO A 94 10.62 4.74 12.40
CA PRO A 94 9.70 4.35 13.45
C PRO A 94 9.58 2.82 13.53
N ILE A 95 9.45 2.31 14.74
CA ILE A 95 9.17 0.89 15.03
C ILE A 95 7.82 0.81 15.75
N PRO A 96 6.70 0.98 15.04
CA PRO A 96 5.39 0.91 15.67
C PRO A 96 5.12 -0.54 16.13
N PRO A 97 4.61 -0.77 17.35
CA PRO A 97 4.34 -2.13 17.84
C PRO A 97 3.40 -2.95 16.94
N GLN A 98 2.50 -2.27 16.23
CA GLN A 98 1.52 -2.88 15.33
C GLN A 98 2.14 -3.42 14.03
N SER A 99 3.36 -3.02 13.67
CA SER A 99 4.01 -3.49 12.44
C SER A 99 4.81 -4.77 12.62
N HIS A 100 4.84 -5.33 13.83
CA HIS A 100 5.37 -6.67 14.06
C HIS A 100 4.42 -7.73 13.51
N LEU A 101 4.86 -8.40 12.45
CA LEU A 101 4.14 -9.48 11.77
C LEU A 101 3.99 -10.73 12.65
N THR A 102 4.96 -10.99 13.52
CA THR A 102 4.91 -12.12 14.44
C THR A 102 4.00 -11.85 15.65
N HIS A 103 3.47 -10.64 15.80
CA HIS A 103 2.65 -10.22 16.93
C HIS A 103 3.30 -10.60 18.28
N GLY A 104 2.69 -11.52 19.04
CA GLY A 104 3.21 -12.01 20.33
C GLY A 104 4.15 -13.20 20.22
N TYR A 105 4.34 -13.79 19.03
CA TYR A 105 5.23 -14.92 18.84
C TYR A 105 6.67 -14.45 18.59
N GLN A 106 7.62 -15.12 19.22
CA GLN A 106 9.04 -15.00 18.93
C GLN A 106 9.45 -16.20 18.08
N VAL A 107 10.13 -15.94 16.98
CA VAL A 107 10.59 -16.97 16.03
C VAL A 107 12.09 -17.05 16.20
N MET A 108 12.56 -17.99 17.00
CA MET A 108 13.96 -17.98 17.43
C MET A 108 14.91 -18.28 16.28
N GLY A 109 15.99 -17.50 16.19
CA GLY A 109 17.09 -17.75 15.28
C GLY A 109 16.73 -17.62 13.81
N ILE A 110 15.91 -16.63 13.43
CA ILE A 110 15.59 -16.34 12.01
C ILE A 110 16.89 -16.14 11.23
N ARG A 111 17.09 -16.95 10.19
CA ARG A 111 18.23 -16.84 9.26
C ARG A 111 17.82 -16.14 7.98
N GLU A 112 16.66 -16.48 7.46
CA GLU A 112 16.17 -15.97 6.19
C GLU A 112 14.65 -15.83 6.19
N ILE A 113 14.16 -14.85 5.44
CA ILE A 113 12.75 -14.63 5.16
C ILE A 113 12.54 -14.79 3.66
N VAL A 114 11.67 -15.71 3.28
CA VAL A 114 11.25 -15.96 1.91
C VAL A 114 9.85 -15.42 1.72
N THR A 115 9.64 -14.68 0.63
CA THR A 115 8.32 -14.14 0.26
C THR A 115 7.87 -14.73 -1.06
N LEU A 116 6.61 -15.14 -1.13
CA LEU A 116 6.02 -15.73 -2.33
C LEU A 116 4.69 -15.05 -2.67
N PRO A 117 4.43 -14.77 -3.96
CA PRO A 117 3.16 -14.19 -4.37
C PRO A 117 2.03 -15.20 -4.23
N THR A 118 0.84 -14.72 -3.89
CA THR A 118 -0.39 -15.52 -3.96
C THR A 118 -1.15 -15.27 -5.27
N ARG A 119 -2.25 -16.00 -5.48
CA ARG A 119 -3.18 -15.73 -6.60
C ARG A 119 -3.88 -14.37 -6.47
N LEU A 120 -4.10 -13.91 -5.23
CA LEU A 120 -4.67 -12.60 -4.94
C LEU A 120 -3.55 -11.57 -4.95
N GLU A 121 -3.75 -10.45 -5.65
CA GLU A 121 -2.70 -9.43 -5.78
C GLU A 121 -2.49 -8.68 -4.46
N SER A 122 -3.53 -8.58 -3.64
CA SER A 122 -3.46 -7.89 -2.35
C SER A 122 -2.66 -8.65 -1.30
N THR A 123 -2.37 -9.95 -1.51
CA THR A 123 -1.74 -10.81 -0.49
C THR A 123 -0.45 -11.49 -0.94
N CYS A 124 0.46 -11.66 0.02
CA CYS A 124 1.76 -12.31 -0.12
C CYS A 124 1.93 -13.35 1.01
N LEU A 125 2.64 -14.44 0.73
CA LEU A 125 3.04 -15.42 1.74
C LEU A 125 4.43 -15.06 2.26
N VAL A 126 4.58 -15.06 3.57
CA VAL A 126 5.86 -14.83 4.25
C VAL A 126 6.21 -16.10 5.00
N PHE A 127 7.37 -16.65 4.68
CA PHE A 127 7.94 -17.80 5.35
C PHE A 127 9.30 -17.42 5.92
N ALA A 128 9.44 -17.44 7.23
CA ALA A 128 10.71 -17.24 7.90
C ALA A 128 11.21 -18.56 8.46
N HIS A 129 12.48 -18.86 8.22
CA HIS A 129 13.11 -20.10 8.68
C HIS A 129 14.42 -19.83 9.40
N GLY A 130 14.74 -20.74 10.32
CA GLY A 130 15.80 -20.58 11.30
C GLY A 130 15.91 -21.81 12.20
N ILE A 131 15.88 -21.59 13.51
CA ILE A 131 15.64 -22.67 14.48
C ILE A 131 14.16 -23.01 14.48
N ASP A 132 13.31 -21.96 14.53
CA ASP A 132 11.88 -22.08 14.40
C ASP A 132 11.43 -21.79 12.96
N LEU A 133 10.25 -22.32 12.61
CA LEU A 133 9.58 -22.07 11.34
C LEU A 133 8.37 -21.19 11.60
N PHE A 134 8.24 -20.11 10.84
CA PHE A 134 7.11 -19.21 10.92
C PHE A 134 6.54 -18.95 9.53
N PHE A 135 5.22 -19.06 9.42
CA PHE A 135 4.51 -18.86 8.17
C PHE A 135 3.29 -17.98 8.42
N MET A 136 3.09 -16.99 7.55
CA MET A 136 1.87 -16.20 7.56
C MET A 136 1.54 -15.66 6.17
N ARG A 137 0.28 -15.28 5.98
CA ARG A 137 -0.15 -14.44 4.87
C ARG A 137 -0.19 -12.99 5.33
N THR A 138 0.39 -12.09 4.55
CA THR A 138 0.34 -10.64 4.78
C THR A 138 -0.32 -9.92 3.62
N ALA A 139 -0.94 -8.77 3.89
CA ALA A 139 -1.60 -7.91 2.91
C ALA A 139 -1.07 -6.47 3.04
N PRO A 140 0.01 -6.10 2.32
CA PRO A 140 0.70 -4.83 2.53
C PRO A 140 -0.18 -3.58 2.37
N SER A 141 -1.13 -3.60 1.43
CA SER A 141 -2.07 -2.50 1.17
C SER A 141 -3.51 -2.82 1.60
N LYS A 142 -3.67 -3.71 2.58
CA LYS A 142 -4.95 -4.35 2.94
C LYS A 142 -5.54 -5.17 1.77
N MET A 143 -6.52 -6.00 2.10
CA MET A 143 -7.18 -6.87 1.12
C MET A 143 -8.20 -6.07 0.31
N TYR A 144 -7.79 -5.56 -0.86
CA TYR A 144 -8.65 -4.77 -1.75
C TYR A 144 -9.32 -5.59 -2.87
N ASP A 145 -8.90 -6.84 -3.06
CA ASP A 145 -9.45 -7.78 -4.06
C ASP A 145 -10.39 -8.81 -3.44
N THR A 146 -10.68 -8.67 -2.14
CA THR A 146 -11.57 -9.53 -1.37
C THR A 146 -12.54 -8.65 -0.58
N LEU A 147 -13.76 -9.13 -0.34
CA LEU A 147 -14.70 -8.41 0.51
C LEU A 147 -14.19 -8.42 1.96
N SER A 148 -14.36 -7.30 2.67
CA SER A 148 -13.97 -7.19 4.07
C SER A 148 -14.73 -8.19 4.95
N GLU A 149 -14.06 -8.76 5.94
CA GLU A 149 -14.67 -9.67 6.91
C GLU A 149 -15.79 -9.00 7.73
N ASP A 150 -15.68 -7.69 7.97
CA ASP A 150 -16.67 -6.89 8.69
C ASP A 150 -17.90 -6.48 7.85
N PHE A 151 -18.04 -6.99 6.62
CA PHE A 151 -19.13 -6.59 5.74
C PHE A 151 -20.48 -7.17 6.20
N SER A 152 -21.45 -6.29 6.51
CA SER A 152 -22.79 -6.71 6.95
C SER A 152 -23.68 -7.10 5.77
N TYR A 153 -23.62 -8.38 5.39
CA TYR A 153 -24.50 -8.96 4.37
C TYR A 153 -25.99 -8.83 4.74
N ALA A 154 -26.32 -8.94 6.03
CA ALA A 154 -27.70 -8.83 6.50
C ALA A 154 -28.29 -7.45 6.22
N LEU A 155 -27.54 -6.37 6.50
CA LEU A 155 -27.98 -5.00 6.22
C LEU A 155 -28.17 -4.77 4.72
N LEU A 156 -27.26 -5.28 3.89
CA LEU A 156 -27.41 -5.22 2.43
C LEU A 156 -28.72 -5.89 1.97
N VAL A 157 -29.02 -7.10 2.45
CA VAL A 157 -30.26 -7.80 2.04
C VAL A 157 -31.50 -7.06 2.53
N ILE A 158 -31.50 -6.59 3.79
CA ILE A 158 -32.63 -5.85 4.37
C ILE A 158 -32.92 -4.58 3.55
N THR A 159 -31.88 -3.80 3.23
CA THR A 159 -32.05 -2.56 2.44
C THR A 159 -32.63 -2.83 1.05
N ILE A 160 -32.19 -3.90 0.37
CA ILE A 160 -32.75 -4.30 -0.94
C ILE A 160 -34.25 -4.63 -0.81
N VAL A 161 -34.63 -5.40 0.21
CA VAL A 161 -36.03 -5.79 0.44
C VAL A 161 -36.90 -4.57 0.75
N VAL A 162 -36.44 -3.68 1.65
CA VAL A 162 -37.15 -2.45 1.98
C VAL A 162 -37.33 -1.55 0.75
N LEU A 163 -36.29 -1.42 -0.08
CA LEU A 163 -36.35 -0.63 -1.32
C LEU A 163 -37.36 -1.24 -2.31
N LEU A 164 -37.38 -2.56 -2.47
CA LEU A 164 -38.34 -3.26 -3.34
C LEU A 164 -39.79 -3.00 -2.89
N ILE A 165 -40.06 -3.14 -1.58
CA ILE A 165 -41.39 -2.87 -1.02
C ILE A 165 -41.78 -1.41 -1.27
N ALA A 166 -40.87 -0.46 -1.02
CA ALA A 166 -41.10 0.96 -1.23
C ALA A 166 -41.43 1.29 -2.70
N ILE A 167 -40.75 0.65 -3.66
CA ILE A 167 -41.01 0.81 -5.10
C ILE A 167 -42.40 0.29 -5.46
N LEU A 168 -42.78 -0.90 -4.98
CA LEU A 168 -44.10 -1.49 -5.26
C LEU A 168 -45.23 -0.62 -4.70
N VAL A 169 -45.12 -0.19 -3.44
CA VAL A 169 -46.12 0.66 -2.79
C VAL A 169 -46.23 2.00 -3.51
N THR A 170 -45.10 2.66 -3.79
CA THR A 170 -45.10 3.94 -4.52
C THR A 170 -45.66 3.79 -5.93
N GLY A 171 -45.36 2.69 -6.63
CA GLY A 171 -45.89 2.42 -7.97
C GLY A 171 -47.41 2.24 -7.98
N LEU A 172 -47.96 1.54 -6.99
CA LEU A 172 -49.41 1.40 -6.84
C LEU A 172 -50.08 2.75 -6.53
N LEU A 173 -49.51 3.52 -5.59
CA LEU A 173 -50.02 4.85 -5.24
C LEU A 173 -49.96 5.82 -6.41
N SER A 174 -48.87 5.79 -7.20
CA SER A 174 -48.69 6.63 -8.38
C SER A 174 -49.72 6.32 -9.46
N ARG A 175 -49.98 5.02 -9.76
CA ARG A 175 -51.02 4.62 -10.72
C ARG A 175 -52.41 5.09 -10.29
N SER A 176 -52.73 4.95 -8.99
CA SER A 176 -54.00 5.43 -8.44
C SER A 176 -54.14 6.94 -8.55
N GLN A 177 -53.07 7.71 -8.27
CA GLN A 177 -53.07 9.16 -8.43
C GLN A 177 -53.19 9.59 -9.89
N GLU A 178 -52.48 8.93 -10.80
CA GLU A 178 -52.56 9.23 -12.24
C GLU A 178 -53.97 9.00 -12.79
N LEU A 179 -54.62 7.91 -12.37
CA LEU A 179 -56.02 7.66 -12.70
C LEU A 179 -56.92 8.77 -12.16
N ASN A 180 -56.81 9.14 -10.88
CA ASN A 180 -57.63 10.19 -10.29
C ASN A 180 -57.44 11.55 -10.99
N ASN A 181 -56.22 11.87 -11.42
CA ASN A 181 -55.92 13.10 -12.14
C ASN A 181 -56.47 13.10 -13.58
N LYS A 182 -56.52 11.96 -14.26
CA LYS A 182 -57.06 11.84 -15.63
C LYS A 182 -58.60 11.84 -15.69
N TRP A 183 -59.26 11.45 -14.59
CA TRP A 183 -60.72 11.37 -14.49
C TRP A 183 -61.35 12.63 -13.90
N ARG A 184 -60.53 13.66 -13.70
CA ARG A 184 -60.93 15.02 -13.34
C ARG A 184 -61.06 15.86 -14.60
#